data_AF-A0A9E3BH36-F1
#
_entry.id   AF-A0A9E3BH36-F1
#
_cell.length_a   1.000
_cell.length_b   1.000
_cell.length_c   1.000
_cell.angle_alpha   90.00
_cell.angle_beta   90.00
_cell.angle_gamma   90.00
#
_symmetry.space_group_name_H-M   'P 1'
#
loop_
_entity.id
_entity.type
_entity.pdbx_description
1 polymer ?
#
loop_
_entity_poly.entity_id
_entity_poly.type
_entity_poly.pdbx_seq_one_letter_code
_entity_poly.pdbx_strand_id
1 'polypeptide(L)'
;MRRVTGAVLLVGLVLLVWALASPERRRARLASRLQIGDDTARVAQLFGPPGARCPGASLDHLRDRFPIGTPGPAMQQALDRMQSETAQRWVFPLGGGPAGCVPGQGSTEVGVDRSGHVRWFVPVTGRIPLVLPNDYQPASTGA
;
A
#
# COMPACT_ATOMS: atom_id res chain seq x y z
N MET A 1 11.80 -41.02 -21.96
CA MET A 1 10.95 -40.53 -20.84
C MET A 1 11.71 -39.68 -19.80
N ARG A 2 12.96 -40.01 -19.41
CA ARG A 2 13.77 -39.22 -18.44
C ARG A 2 13.96 -37.73 -18.74
N ARG A 3 14.02 -37.31 -20.02
CA ARG A 3 14.20 -35.89 -20.40
C ARG A 3 12.95 -35.03 -20.17
N VAL A 4 11.76 -35.62 -20.26
CA VAL A 4 10.48 -34.92 -20.06
C VAL A 4 10.29 -34.60 -18.57
N THR A 5 10.67 -35.52 -17.68
CA THR A 5 10.58 -35.34 -16.22
C THR A 5 11.50 -34.22 -15.73
N GLY A 6 12.72 -34.11 -16.29
CA GLY A 6 13.65 -33.02 -15.97
C GLY A 6 13.14 -31.65 -16.43
N ALA A 7 12.49 -31.58 -17.59
CA ALA A 7 11.88 -30.35 -18.10
C ALA A 7 10.70 -29.88 -17.22
N VAL A 8 9.85 -30.79 -16.77
CA VAL A 8 8.72 -30.47 -15.87
C VAL A 8 9.21 -29.94 -14.52
N LEU A 9 10.27 -30.54 -13.96
CA LEU A 9 10.90 -30.07 -12.73
C LEU A 9 11.49 -28.65 -12.88
N LEU A 10 12.17 -28.38 -14.00
CA LEU A 10 12.71 -27.06 -14.30
C LEU A 10 11.62 -26.00 -14.45
N VAL A 11 10.53 -26.32 -15.16
CA VAL A 11 9.37 -25.41 -15.29
C VAL A 11 8.71 -25.17 -13.94
N GLY A 12 8.53 -26.23 -13.13
CA GLY A 12 8.03 -26.11 -11.75
C GLY A 12 8.92 -25.22 -10.89
N LEU A 13 10.24 -25.34 -11.00
CA LEU A 13 11.21 -24.52 -10.27
C LEU A 13 11.16 -23.05 -10.72
N VAL A 14 11.07 -22.79 -12.03
CA VAL A 14 10.98 -21.43 -12.59
C VAL A 14 9.68 -20.74 -12.16
N LEU A 15 8.55 -21.46 -12.18
CA LEU A 15 7.27 -20.95 -11.67
C LEU A 15 7.34 -20.65 -10.17
N LEU A 16 8.03 -21.47 -9.38
CA LEU A 16 8.23 -21.25 -7.95
C LEU A 16 9.07 -19.99 -7.67
N VAL A 17 10.15 -19.78 -8.42
CA VAL A 17 11.00 -18.58 -8.34
C VAL A 17 10.24 -17.34 -8.76
N TRP A 18 9.44 -17.40 -9.83
CA TRP A 18 8.57 -16.30 -10.26
C TRP A 18 7.51 -15.96 -9.21
N ALA A 19 6.90 -16.96 -8.58
CA ALA A 19 5.95 -16.76 -7.49
C ALA A 19 6.60 -16.12 -6.25
N LEU A 20 7.87 -16.44 -5.97
CA LEU A 20 8.66 -15.82 -4.90
C LEU A 20 9.15 -14.41 -5.22
N ALA A 21 9.33 -14.09 -6.51
CA ALA A 21 9.82 -12.82 -7.02
C ALA A 21 8.71 -11.85 -7.48
N SER A 22 7.45 -12.10 -7.13
CA SER A 22 6.35 -11.25 -7.59
C SER A 22 6.56 -9.78 -7.16
N PRO A 23 6.31 -8.81 -8.06
CA PRO A 23 6.47 -7.38 -7.77
C PRO A 23 5.71 -6.94 -6.52
N GLU A 24 4.57 -7.57 -6.26
CA GLU A 24 3.71 -7.37 -5.09
C GLU A 24 4.40 -7.71 -3.79
N ARG A 25 5.06 -8.88 -3.70
CA ARG A 25 5.80 -9.28 -2.49
C ARG A 25 6.98 -8.35 -2.25
N ARG A 26 7.69 -7.97 -3.31
CA ARG A 26 8.78 -7.00 -3.20
C ARG A 26 8.27 -5.65 -2.68
N ARG A 27 7.15 -5.16 -3.23
CA ARG A 27 6.55 -3.90 -2.83
C ARG A 27 6.03 -3.93 -1.39
N ALA A 28 5.35 -5.01 -1.00
CA ALA A 28 4.92 -5.24 0.37
C ALA A 28 6.10 -5.24 1.37
N ARG A 29 7.23 -5.88 1.02
CA ARG A 29 8.45 -5.87 1.83
C ARG A 29 9.13 -4.50 1.93
N LEU A 30 9.02 -3.67 0.90
CA LEU A 30 9.53 -2.29 0.96
C LEU A 30 8.62 -1.44 1.85
N ALA A 31 7.31 -1.58 1.70
CA ALA A 31 6.32 -0.88 2.50
C ALA A 31 6.32 -1.30 3.98
N SER A 32 6.69 -2.54 4.31
CA SER A 32 6.85 -2.95 5.71
C SER A 32 8.03 -2.26 6.41
N ARG A 33 8.90 -1.56 5.67
CA ARG A 33 9.99 -0.74 6.21
C ARG A 33 9.61 0.73 6.36
N LEU A 34 8.47 1.13 5.80
CA LEU A 34 7.93 2.47 5.94
C LEU A 34 7.20 2.58 7.27
N GLN A 35 7.38 3.70 7.96
CA GLN A 35 6.73 4.00 9.22
C GLN A 35 5.87 5.25 9.10
N ILE A 36 4.84 5.34 9.94
CA ILE A 36 4.09 6.59 10.12
C ILE A 36 5.05 7.63 10.68
N GLY A 37 5.05 8.83 10.10
CA GLY A 37 5.97 9.91 10.42
C GLY A 37 7.26 9.95 9.60
N ASP A 38 7.56 8.92 8.79
CA ASP A 38 8.70 8.97 7.87
C ASP A 38 8.58 10.16 6.92
N ASP A 39 9.70 10.81 6.60
CA ASP A 39 9.72 11.91 5.64
C ASP A 39 9.67 11.42 4.17
N THR A 40 9.37 12.34 3.26
CA THR A 40 9.30 12.05 1.81
C THR A 40 10.63 11.62 1.20
N ALA A 41 11.78 11.94 1.81
CA ALA A 41 13.08 11.48 1.35
C ALA A 41 13.27 9.99 1.65
N ARG A 42 12.83 9.53 2.82
CA ARG A 42 12.79 8.10 3.19
C ARG A 42 11.85 7.31 2.28
N VAL A 43 10.67 7.85 1.98
CA VAL A 43 9.74 7.25 1.00
C VAL A 43 10.43 7.09 -0.36
N ALA A 44 11.10 8.14 -0.85
CA ALA A 44 11.81 8.11 -2.12
C ALA A 44 12.99 7.12 -2.13
N GLN A 45 13.71 6.95 -1.02
CA GLN A 45 14.76 5.93 -0.89
C GLN A 45 14.21 4.50 -1.01
N LEU A 46 13.02 4.24 -0.48
CA LEU A 46 12.42 2.91 -0.50
C LEU A 46 11.77 2.57 -1.84
N PHE A 47 11.10 3.53 -2.47
CA PHE A 47 10.24 3.25 -3.63
C PHE A 47 10.67 3.93 -4.93
N GLY A 48 11.63 4.86 -4.88
CA GLY A 48 11.93 5.78 -5.96
C GLY A 48 10.97 6.97 -6.00
N PRO A 49 11.00 7.79 -7.08
CA PRO A 49 10.04 8.87 -7.25
C PRO A 49 8.61 8.31 -7.38
N PRO A 50 7.59 9.04 -6.90
CA PRO A 50 6.20 8.62 -7.06
C PRO A 50 5.82 8.60 -8.54
N GLY A 51 5.07 7.59 -8.95
CA GLY A 51 4.55 7.56 -10.33
C GLY A 51 3.48 8.63 -10.55
N ALA A 52 2.70 8.95 -9.51
CA ALA A 52 1.75 10.06 -9.52
C ALA A 52 1.66 10.74 -8.14
N ARG A 53 1.41 12.05 -8.17
CA ARG A 53 1.06 12.85 -6.99
C ARG A 53 -0.36 13.34 -7.16
N CYS A 54 -1.22 12.94 -6.23
CA CYS A 54 -2.66 13.13 -6.30
C CYS A 54 -3.13 14.00 -5.15
N PRO A 55 -4.23 14.75 -5.34
CA PRO A 55 -4.84 15.48 -4.24
C PRO A 55 -5.37 14.51 -3.17
N GLY A 56 -5.34 14.93 -1.91
CA GLY A 56 -5.89 14.18 -0.77
C GLY A 56 -7.43 14.18 -0.68
N ALA A 57 -8.12 14.87 -1.60
CA ALA A 57 -9.55 15.18 -1.49
C ALA A 57 -10.53 14.01 -1.77
N SER A 58 -10.05 12.82 -2.14
CA SER A 58 -10.89 11.64 -2.27
C SER A 58 -10.14 10.40 -1.80
N LEU A 59 -10.54 9.91 -0.62
CA LEU A 59 -10.01 8.72 0.04
C LEU A 59 -11.08 7.63 0.24
N ASP A 60 -12.29 7.81 -0.29
CA ASP A 60 -13.42 6.88 -0.12
C ASP A 60 -13.09 5.44 -0.56
N HIS A 61 -12.21 5.28 -1.55
CA HIS A 61 -11.75 3.97 -2.01
C HIS A 61 -10.94 3.19 -0.97
N LEU A 62 -10.53 3.84 0.12
CA LEU A 62 -9.81 3.21 1.23
C LEU A 62 -10.75 2.54 2.23
N ARG A 63 -12.08 2.70 2.14
CA ARG A 63 -13.05 2.01 3.01
C ARG A 63 -12.80 0.50 3.08
N ASP A 64 -12.65 -0.14 1.93
CA ASP A 64 -12.39 -1.58 1.82
C ASP A 64 -10.95 -1.97 2.20
N ARG A 65 -10.15 -1.02 2.68
CA ARG A 65 -8.75 -1.23 3.11
C ARG A 65 -8.60 -1.15 4.61
N PHE A 66 -9.61 -0.73 5.36
CA PHE A 66 -9.54 -0.77 6.81
C PHE A 66 -9.39 -2.22 7.33
N PRO A 67 -8.78 -2.41 8.51
CA PRO A 67 -8.75 -3.72 9.15
C PRO A 67 -10.15 -4.33 9.27
N ILE A 68 -10.24 -5.65 9.08
CA ILE A 68 -11.50 -6.40 9.22
C ILE A 68 -12.08 -6.13 10.62
N GLY A 69 -13.38 -5.85 10.69
CA GLY A 69 -14.08 -5.57 11.94
C GLY A 69 -14.07 -4.10 12.36
N THR A 70 -13.45 -3.20 11.60
CA THR A 70 -13.53 -1.75 11.88
C THR A 70 -14.99 -1.28 11.76
N PRO A 71 -15.59 -0.69 12.83
CA PRO A 71 -16.95 -0.18 12.78
C PRO A 71 -17.11 0.95 11.75
N GLY A 72 -18.24 0.98 11.04
CA GLY A 72 -18.53 2.01 10.03
C GLY A 72 -18.35 3.46 10.50
N PRO A 73 -18.84 3.85 11.69
CA PRO A 73 -18.62 5.19 12.22
C PRO A 73 -17.14 5.54 12.48
N ALA A 74 -16.37 4.59 13.04
CA ALA A 74 -14.94 4.78 13.29
C ALA A 74 -14.16 4.88 11.97
N MET A 75 -14.54 4.08 10.97
CA MET A 75 -13.98 4.14 9.63
C MET A 75 -14.21 5.51 8.97
N GLN A 76 -15.45 6.02 9.04
CA GLN A 76 -15.76 7.34 8.46
C GLN A 76 -14.99 8.45 9.18
N GLN A 77 -14.94 8.43 10.51
CA GLN A 77 -14.16 9.41 11.28
C GLN A 77 -12.66 9.38 10.92
N ALA A 78 -12.09 8.19 10.76
CA ALA A 78 -10.71 8.02 10.33
C ALA A 78 -10.50 8.57 8.91
N LEU A 79 -11.40 8.30 7.96
CA LEU A 79 -11.33 8.83 6.60
C LEU A 79 -11.41 10.36 6.56
N ASP A 80 -12.36 10.95 7.27
CA ASP A 80 -12.52 12.40 7.34
C ASP A 80 -11.24 13.06 7.88
N ARG A 81 -10.67 12.46 8.93
CA ARG A 81 -9.41 12.93 9.51
C ARG A 81 -8.24 12.76 8.55
N MET A 82 -8.10 11.58 7.92
CA MET A 82 -7.07 11.33 6.90
C MET A 82 -7.15 12.38 5.78
N GLN A 83 -8.36 12.68 5.30
CA GLN A 83 -8.59 13.65 4.22
C GLN A 83 -8.17 15.06 4.65
N SER A 84 -8.47 15.47 5.88
CA SER A 84 -8.09 16.80 6.39
C SER A 84 -6.58 16.98 6.59
N GLU A 85 -5.88 15.90 6.96
CA GLU A 85 -4.44 15.95 7.30
C GLU A 85 -3.52 15.59 6.12
N THR A 86 -4.06 14.98 5.06
CA THR A 86 -3.29 14.59 3.88
C THR A 86 -3.21 15.75 2.89
N ALA A 87 -2.01 16.30 2.71
CA ALA A 87 -1.77 17.31 1.68
C ALA A 87 -1.71 16.67 0.29
N GLN A 88 -1.01 15.55 0.16
CA GLN A 88 -0.85 14.83 -1.09
C GLN A 88 -0.90 13.32 -0.88
N ARG A 89 -1.38 12.63 -1.91
CA ARG A 89 -1.39 11.18 -2.01
C ARG A 89 -0.40 10.76 -3.09
N TRP A 90 0.62 10.00 -2.72
CA TRP A 90 1.64 9.50 -3.64
C TRP A 90 1.30 8.06 -4.04
N VAL A 91 1.32 7.79 -5.34
CA VAL A 91 0.97 6.48 -5.91
C VAL A 91 2.21 5.85 -6.53
N PHE A 92 2.50 4.61 -6.15
CA PHE A 92 3.61 3.82 -6.69
C PHE A 92 3.08 2.57 -7.40
N PRO A 93 3.23 2.46 -8.73
CA PRO A 93 2.67 1.35 -9.49
C PRO A 93 3.45 0.06 -9.21
N LEU A 94 2.80 -1.11 -9.28
CA LEU A 94 3.48 -2.41 -9.13
C LEU A 94 4.43 -2.75 -10.28
N GLY A 95 4.25 -2.13 -11.45
CA GLY A 95 5.07 -2.33 -12.65
C GLY A 95 5.45 -1.01 -13.33
N GLY A 96 5.94 -1.07 -14.56
CA GLY A 96 6.37 0.11 -15.35
C GLY A 96 5.23 0.87 -16.05
N GLY A 97 3.98 0.60 -15.70
CA GLY A 97 2.82 1.32 -16.25
C GLY A 97 2.70 2.74 -15.69
N PRO A 98 1.99 3.64 -16.38
CA PRO A 98 1.73 4.97 -15.87
C PRO A 98 0.91 4.88 -14.59
N ALA A 99 1.38 5.52 -13.52
CA ALA A 99 0.54 5.72 -12.35
C ALA A 99 -0.38 6.90 -12.59
N GLY A 100 -1.64 6.77 -12.15
CA GLY A 100 -2.62 7.85 -12.19
C GLY A 100 -3.26 8.03 -10.82
N CYS A 101 -4.16 9.01 -10.73
CA CYS A 101 -4.93 9.25 -9.51
C CYS A 101 -6.16 8.36 -9.37
N VAL A 102 -6.35 7.44 -10.32
CA VAL A 102 -7.40 6.42 -10.29
C VAL A 102 -7.06 5.40 -9.20
N PRO A 103 -7.92 5.27 -8.17
CA PRO A 103 -7.69 4.29 -7.11
C PRO A 103 -7.74 2.84 -7.59
N GLY A 104 -7.20 1.91 -6.78
CA GLY A 104 -7.55 0.49 -6.91
C GLY A 104 -6.73 -0.36 -7.88
N GLN A 105 -5.71 0.18 -8.55
CA GLN A 105 -4.95 -0.56 -9.59
C GLN A 105 -3.78 -1.39 -9.04
N GLY A 106 -3.96 -2.05 -7.89
CA GLY A 106 -2.88 -2.83 -7.26
C GLY A 106 -1.71 -1.99 -6.74
N SER A 107 -1.74 -0.67 -6.84
CA SER A 107 -0.60 0.20 -6.51
C SER A 107 -0.38 0.32 -5.00
N THR A 108 0.80 0.80 -4.59
CA THR A 108 1.02 1.32 -3.23
C THR A 108 0.55 2.76 -3.18
N GLU A 109 -0.15 3.13 -2.12
CA GLU A 109 -0.59 4.50 -1.90
C GLU A 109 -0.03 5.00 -0.57
N VAL A 110 0.51 6.21 -0.54
CA VAL A 110 1.07 6.85 0.66
C VAL A 110 0.47 8.23 0.79
N GLY A 111 -0.16 8.53 1.92
CA GLY A 111 -0.60 9.87 2.26
C GLY A 111 0.49 10.64 2.98
N VAL A 112 0.81 11.83 2.50
CA VAL A 112 1.76 12.75 3.13
C VAL A 112 1.08 14.05 3.56
N ASP A 113 1.50 14.57 4.71
CA ASP A 113 1.05 15.87 5.22
C ASP A 113 1.75 17.05 4.51
N ARG A 114 1.42 18.28 4.93
CA ARG A 114 2.00 19.52 4.38
C ARG A 114 3.49 19.67 4.70
N SER A 115 3.96 19.01 5.75
CA SER A 115 5.36 19.00 6.17
C SER A 115 6.17 17.91 5.46
N GLY A 116 5.52 17.06 4.66
CA GLY A 116 6.16 15.99 3.92
C GLY A 116 6.41 14.73 4.75
N HIS A 117 5.59 14.46 5.77
CA HIS A 117 5.65 13.22 6.55
C HIS A 117 4.50 12.27 6.20
N VAL A 118 4.76 10.98 6.29
CA VAL A 118 3.77 9.92 6.06
C VAL A 118 2.72 9.93 7.16
N ARG A 119 1.45 10.09 6.78
CA ARG A 119 0.28 9.98 7.68
C ARG A 119 -0.40 8.64 7.60
N TRP A 120 -0.36 7.98 6.45
CA TRP A 120 -0.94 6.65 6.24
C TRP A 120 -0.34 6.03 4.99
N PHE A 121 -0.45 4.71 4.86
CA PHE A 121 -0.09 4.04 3.61
C PHE A 121 -0.82 2.71 3.43
N VAL A 122 -1.03 2.33 2.18
CA VAL A 122 -1.50 1.02 1.76
C VAL A 122 -0.39 0.35 0.97
N PRO A 123 0.26 -0.71 1.49
CA PRO A 123 1.36 -1.39 0.83
C PRO A 123 1.03 -1.88 -0.59
N VAL A 124 -0.15 -2.46 -0.77
CA VAL A 124 -0.69 -2.91 -2.06
C VAL A 124 -2.22 -2.81 -1.98
N THR A 125 -2.80 -1.84 -2.71
CA THR A 125 -4.25 -1.71 -2.82
C THR A 125 -4.82 -3.01 -3.37
N GLY A 126 -5.79 -3.61 -2.67
CA GLY A 126 -6.36 -4.90 -3.05
C GLY A 126 -6.05 -6.01 -2.06
N ARG A 127 -4.95 -5.91 -1.32
CA ARG A 127 -4.36 -7.09 -0.65
C ARG A 127 -3.99 -6.90 0.80
N ILE A 128 -3.46 -5.73 1.15
CA ILE A 128 -2.91 -5.48 2.48
C ILE A 128 -3.73 -4.36 3.11
N PRO A 129 -4.13 -4.50 4.39
CA PRO A 129 -4.87 -3.46 5.07
C PRO A 129 -4.07 -2.15 5.13
N LEU A 130 -4.82 -1.06 5.20
CA LEU A 130 -4.37 0.30 5.43
C LEU A 130 -3.61 0.36 6.77
N VAL A 131 -2.44 0.98 6.74
CA VAL A 131 -1.67 1.29 7.94
C VAL A 131 -1.98 2.72 8.34
N LEU A 132 -2.44 2.87 9.59
CA LEU A 132 -2.89 4.13 10.17
C LEU A 132 -2.03 4.51 11.39
N PRO A 133 -1.99 5.80 11.76
CA PRO A 133 -1.47 6.23 13.04
C PRO A 133 -2.25 5.61 14.21
N ASN A 134 -1.60 5.44 15.37
CA ASN A 134 -2.24 4.81 16.55
C ASN A 134 -3.46 5.58 17.05
N ASP A 135 -3.46 6.91 16.90
CA ASP A 135 -4.56 7.80 17.30
C ASP A 135 -5.77 7.78 16.35
N TYR A 136 -5.74 6.94 15.31
CA TYR A 136 -6.87 6.70 14.39
C TYR A 136 -7.60 5.40 14.70
N GLN A 137 -7.00 4.52 15.51
CA GLN A 137 -7.65 3.28 15.88
C GLN A 137 -8.71 3.59 16.96
N PRO A 138 -9.98 3.19 16.78
CA PRO A 138 -10.95 3.32 17.85
C PRO A 138 -10.41 2.55 19.06
N ALA A 139 -10.62 3.10 20.27
CA ALA A 139 -10.30 2.37 21.50
C ALA A 139 -10.88 0.96 21.35
N SER A 140 -10.01 -0.06 21.38
CA SER A 140 -10.46 -1.44 21.24
C SER A 140 -11.55 -1.65 22.29
N THR A 141 -12.79 -1.82 21.83
CA THR A 141 -13.84 -2.35 22.69
C THR A 141 -13.31 -3.67 23.20
N GLY A 142 -12.89 -3.66 24.46
CA GLY A 142 -12.44 -4.85 25.16
C GLY A 142 -13.50 -5.92 25.04
N ALA A 143 -13.02 -7.14 24.79
CA ALA A 143 -13.61 -8.46 25.03
C ALA A 143 -15.12 -8.52 25.31
#